data_AF-A0A6P6R9S4-F1
#
_entry.id   AF-A0A6P6R9S4-F1
#
_cell.length_a   1.000
_cell.length_b   1.000
_cell.length_c   1.000
_cell.angle_alpha   90.00
_cell.angle_beta   90.00
_cell.angle_gamma   90.00
#
_symmetry.space_group_name_H-M   'P 1'
#
loop_
_entity.id
_entity.type
_entity.pdbx_description
1 polymer ?
#
loop_
_entity_poly.entity_id
_entity_poly.type
_entity_poly.pdbx_seq_one_letter_code
_entity_poly.pdbx_strand_id
1 'polypeptide(L)'
;MPKRSYPFSESFSSQYKVHVGQKEINNCGVFGQKYRQETYEKTKNLLFSGTQALLARVWRSDAVEKGSDAPVSDLTAVSPAPGLQTLLKGQTRIGLDGRLQRADPGAGCAAAPSACCVCQRVSGSRKACSQCERHACAACIQQCNICSERCCSVCTVTDYSERYERVLCCGCSS
;
A
#
# COMPACT_ATOMS: atom_id res chain seq x y z
N MET A 1 25.51 8.87 63.29
CA MET A 1 25.23 10.23 62.74
C MET A 1 23.85 10.22 62.13
N PRO A 2 22.92 11.10 62.55
CA PRO A 2 21.60 11.18 61.93
C PRO A 2 21.74 11.73 60.50
N LYS A 3 21.18 11.02 59.52
CA LYS A 3 21.18 11.48 58.12
C LYS A 3 20.34 12.76 58.03
N ARG A 4 20.86 13.78 57.34
CA ARG A 4 20.14 15.05 57.12
C ARG A 4 18.83 14.79 56.38
N SER A 5 17.78 15.53 56.75
CA SER A 5 16.48 15.49 56.07
C SER A 5 16.64 15.90 54.60
N TYR A 6 15.93 15.17 53.73
CA TYR A 6 15.94 15.38 52.28
C TYR A 6 15.34 16.76 51.94
N PRO A 7 16.08 17.67 51.26
CA PRO A 7 15.72 19.08 51.15
C PRO A 7 14.71 19.40 50.03
N PHE A 8 14.23 18.40 49.28
CA PHE A 8 13.27 18.60 48.20
C PHE A 8 11.89 18.08 48.63
N SER A 9 10.95 18.99 48.90
CA SER A 9 9.57 18.68 49.32
C SER A 9 8.65 18.35 48.15
N GLU A 10 9.02 18.77 46.94
CA GLU A 10 8.30 18.46 45.72
C GLU A 10 9.01 17.30 45.03
N SER A 11 8.24 16.24 44.75
CA SER A 11 8.70 15.14 43.91
C SER A 11 9.15 15.74 42.58
N PHE A 12 10.46 15.71 42.31
CA PHE A 12 11.04 16.18 41.06
C PHE A 12 10.15 15.76 39.90
N SER A 13 9.63 16.72 39.15
CA SER A 13 8.87 16.46 37.92
C SER A 13 9.72 15.50 37.08
N SER A 14 9.22 14.28 36.87
CA SER A 14 9.96 13.25 36.15
C SER A 14 10.43 13.84 34.84
N GLN A 15 11.74 13.97 34.64
CA GLN A 15 12.27 14.52 33.40
C GLN A 15 11.91 13.53 32.29
N TYR A 16 10.83 13.80 31.57
CA TYR A 16 10.34 12.92 30.53
C TYR A 16 11.34 12.92 29.38
N LYS A 17 11.99 11.79 29.16
CA LYS A 17 12.76 11.56 27.94
C LYS A 17 11.79 11.35 26.79
N VAL A 18 11.43 12.44 26.12
CA VAL A 18 10.62 12.39 24.90
C VAL A 18 11.55 12.09 23.73
N HIS A 19 11.22 11.06 22.95
CA HIS A 19 11.88 10.83 21.67
C HIS A 19 11.44 11.91 20.68
N VAL A 20 12.40 12.63 20.13
CA VAL A 20 12.16 13.63 19.07
C VAL A 20 12.73 13.09 17.76
N GLY A 21 11.84 12.66 16.87
CA GLY A 21 12.14 12.18 15.55
C GLY A 21 12.19 13.29 14.50
N GLN A 22 12.64 12.94 13.29
CA GLN A 22 12.84 13.90 12.20
C GLN A 22 11.57 14.65 11.82
N LYS A 23 10.40 14.02 11.94
CA LYS A 23 9.11 14.67 11.64
C LYS A 23 8.82 15.80 12.62
N GLU A 24 9.07 15.63 13.91
CA GLU A 24 8.91 16.71 14.90
C GLU A 24 9.92 17.83 14.67
N ILE A 25 11.17 17.50 14.33
CA ILE A 25 12.20 18.50 13.99
C ILE A 25 11.77 19.34 12.79
N ASN A 26 11.22 18.70 11.74
CA ASN A 26 10.78 19.40 10.54
C ASN A 26 9.53 20.27 10.78
N ASN A 27 8.63 19.86 11.68
CA ASN A 27 7.36 20.55 11.88
C ASN A 27 7.40 21.61 12.99
N CYS A 28 8.12 21.32 14.07
CA CYS A 28 8.10 22.12 15.30
C CYS A 28 9.51 22.62 15.71
N GLY A 29 10.56 22.19 15.02
CA GLY A 29 11.92 22.66 15.27
C GLY A 29 12.13 24.11 14.82
N VAL A 30 13.11 24.78 15.42
CA VAL A 30 13.47 26.19 15.12
C VAL A 30 13.78 26.41 13.62
N PHE A 31 14.40 25.42 12.97
CA PHE A 31 14.69 25.43 11.53
C PHE A 31 13.66 24.65 10.69
N GLY A 32 12.47 24.36 11.25
CA GLY A 32 11.47 23.51 10.60
C GLY A 32 11.08 23.98 9.20
N GLN A 33 10.94 25.29 9.00
CA GLN A 33 10.61 25.87 7.69
C GLN A 33 11.65 25.51 6.61
N LYS A 34 12.95 25.60 6.95
CA LYS A 34 14.05 25.25 6.05
C LYS A 34 14.02 23.76 5.70
N TYR A 35 13.87 22.88 6.69
CA TYR A 35 13.83 21.44 6.46
C TYR A 35 12.62 21.00 5.64
N ARG A 36 11.47 21.63 5.85
CA ARG A 36 10.27 21.39 5.05
C ARG A 36 10.48 21.80 3.60
N GLN A 37 11.11 22.96 3.36
CA GLN A 37 11.43 23.41 2.01
C GLN A 37 12.42 22.47 1.32
N GLU A 38 13.47 22.04 2.01
CA GLU A 38 14.43 21.05 1.46
C GLU A 38 13.74 19.71 1.13
N THR A 39 12.84 19.25 2.00
CA THR A 39 12.08 18.01 1.77
C THR A 39 11.17 18.15 0.56
N TYR A 40 10.51 19.30 0.42
CA TYR A 40 9.66 19.61 -0.73
C TYR A 40 10.47 19.63 -2.03
N GLU A 41 11.59 20.36 -2.08
CA GLU A 41 12.43 20.44 -3.27
C GLU A 41 13.03 19.09 -3.66
N LYS A 42 13.47 18.29 -2.68
CA LYS A 42 13.93 16.91 -2.93
C LYS A 42 12.84 16.05 -3.56
N THR A 43 11.63 16.10 -2.99
CA THR A 43 10.49 15.31 -3.48
C THR A 43 10.09 15.76 -4.88
N LYS A 44 10.01 17.07 -5.10
CA LYS A 44 9.76 17.67 -6.41
C LYS A 44 10.78 17.18 -7.44
N ASN A 45 12.07 17.31 -7.16
CA ASN A 45 13.13 16.88 -8.07
C ASN A 45 13.09 15.36 -8.34
N LEU A 46 12.76 14.55 -7.34
CA LEU A 46 12.60 13.11 -7.51
C LEU A 46 11.44 12.77 -8.46
N LEU A 47 10.30 13.45 -8.32
CA LEU A 47 9.14 13.24 -9.17
C LEU A 47 9.40 13.70 -10.62
N PHE A 48 10.02 14.86 -10.80
CA PHE A 48 10.37 15.36 -12.13
C PHE A 48 11.44 14.50 -12.82
N SER A 49 12.51 14.14 -12.10
CA SER A 49 13.56 13.27 -12.66
C SER A 49 13.04 11.86 -13.00
N GLY A 50 12.19 11.28 -12.15
CA GLY A 50 11.54 10.00 -12.42
C GLY A 50 10.66 10.04 -13.66
N THR A 51 9.86 11.11 -13.82
CA THR A 51 9.02 11.32 -15.00
C THR A 51 9.86 11.51 -16.27
N GLN A 52 10.91 12.32 -16.19
CA GLN A 52 11.83 12.54 -17.31
C GLN A 52 12.54 11.25 -17.73
N ALA A 53 12.97 10.43 -16.78
CA ALA A 53 13.58 9.13 -17.05
C ALA A 53 12.62 8.16 -17.73
N LEU A 54 11.33 8.18 -17.36
CA LEU A 54 10.29 7.39 -18.02
C LEU A 54 10.07 7.88 -19.46
N LEU A 55 9.86 9.18 -19.66
CA LEU A 55 9.66 9.76 -20.99
C LEU A 55 10.85 9.51 -21.92
N ALA A 56 12.07 9.62 -21.40
CA ALA A 56 13.28 9.31 -22.18
C ALA A 56 13.31 7.86 -22.64
N ARG A 57 12.80 6.90 -21.84
CA ARG A 57 12.70 5.49 -22.24
C ARG A 57 11.64 5.27 -23.32
N VAL A 58 10.50 5.93 -23.23
CA VAL A 58 9.43 5.86 -24.24
C VAL A 58 9.94 6.41 -25.56
N TRP A 59 10.51 7.61 -25.57
CA TRP A 59 11.02 8.25 -26.79
C TRP A 59 12.20 7.50 -27.43
N ARG A 60 13.04 6.83 -26.63
CA ARG A 60 14.12 5.95 -27.14
C ARG A 60 13.59 4.68 -27.80
N SER A 61 12.36 4.25 -27.46
CA SER A 61 11.72 3.08 -28.07
C SER A 61 11.13 3.43 -29.44
N ASP A 62 10.76 4.69 -29.68
CA ASP A 62 10.24 5.17 -30.97
C ASP A 62 11.33 5.49 -32.01
N ALA A 63 12.61 5.55 -31.58
CA ALA A 63 13.74 5.91 -32.45
C ALA A 63 14.49 4.70 -33.05
N VAL A 64 14.07 3.47 -32.76
CA VAL A 64 14.59 2.23 -33.36
C VAL A 64 13.58 1.68 -34.37
N GLU A 65 13.13 2.51 -35.29
CA GLU A 65 12.37 2.09 -36.48
C GLU A 65 12.86 2.90 -37.70
N LYS A 66 14.17 2.81 -38.00
CA LYS A 66 14.68 3.10 -39.35
C LYS A 66 16.02 2.42 -39.62
N GLY A 67 15.99 1.32 -40.37
CA GLY A 67 17.09 0.94 -41.28
C GLY A 67 17.53 -0.54 -41.33
N SER A 68 16.77 -1.43 -41.99
CA SER A 68 17.25 -2.28 -43.12
C SER A 68 16.20 -3.31 -43.56
N ASP A 69 16.07 -3.45 -44.88
CA ASP A 69 15.13 -4.27 -45.65
C ASP A 69 15.17 -5.79 -45.38
N ALA A 70 14.00 -6.42 -45.22
CA ALA A 70 13.48 -7.51 -46.07
C ALA A 70 12.04 -7.91 -45.64
N PRO A 71 11.15 -8.37 -46.55
CA PRO A 71 9.71 -8.22 -46.35
C PRO A 71 8.90 -9.54 -46.16
N VAL A 72 7.69 -9.32 -45.59
CA VAL A 72 6.42 -10.08 -45.67
C VAL A 72 6.14 -11.22 -44.65
N SER A 73 5.36 -10.79 -43.65
CA SER A 73 4.16 -11.40 -43.03
C SER A 73 4.24 -12.76 -42.30
N ASP A 74 4.03 -12.71 -40.98
CA ASP A 74 2.67 -12.93 -40.47
C ASP A 74 2.39 -12.14 -39.18
N LEU A 75 1.19 -11.59 -39.10
CA LEU A 75 0.72 -10.66 -38.08
C LEU A 75 0.07 -11.43 -36.94
N THR A 76 0.60 -11.35 -35.72
CA THR A 76 -0.26 -11.24 -34.52
C THR A 76 0.45 -10.64 -33.30
N ALA A 77 0.11 -9.38 -33.01
CA ALA A 77 0.04 -8.75 -31.68
C ALA A 77 1.23 -8.89 -30.72
N VAL A 78 2.27 -8.07 -30.91
CA VAL A 78 3.20 -7.73 -29.83
C VAL A 78 2.54 -6.67 -28.94
N SER A 79 2.06 -7.14 -27.80
CA SER A 79 1.41 -6.38 -26.73
C SER A 79 2.35 -5.31 -26.14
N PRO A 80 1.85 -4.11 -25.79
CA PRO A 80 2.68 -3.08 -25.15
C PRO A 80 3.15 -3.54 -23.76
N ALA A 81 4.41 -3.26 -23.47
CA ALA A 81 5.19 -3.60 -22.28
C ALA A 81 4.39 -3.89 -20.97
N PRO A 82 4.62 -5.05 -20.30
CA PRO A 82 3.84 -5.52 -19.14
C PRO A 82 4.12 -4.81 -17.81
N GLY A 83 4.80 -3.66 -17.81
CA GLY A 83 5.32 -3.02 -16.59
C GLY A 83 4.36 -2.05 -15.88
N LEU A 84 3.41 -1.44 -16.61
CA LEU A 84 2.50 -0.43 -16.02
C LEU A 84 1.26 -1.07 -15.39
N GLN A 85 0.78 -2.18 -15.96
CA GLN A 85 -0.45 -2.84 -15.54
C GLN A 85 -0.32 -3.52 -14.16
N THR A 86 0.89 -3.88 -13.76
CA THR A 86 1.19 -4.51 -12.47
C THR A 86 1.11 -3.52 -11.31
N LEU A 87 1.38 -2.23 -11.53
CA LEU A 87 1.29 -1.19 -10.51
C LEU A 87 -0.15 -0.74 -10.20
N LEU A 88 -1.09 -1.01 -11.12
CA LEU A 88 -2.49 -0.58 -11.02
C LEU A 88 -3.41 -1.68 -10.47
N LYS A 89 -2.85 -2.83 -10.04
CA LYS A 89 -3.61 -3.98 -9.57
C LYS A 89 -4.33 -3.65 -8.25
N GLY A 90 -5.64 -3.44 -8.33
CA GLY A 90 -6.50 -3.09 -7.20
C GLY A 90 -6.90 -1.62 -7.13
N GLN A 91 -6.59 -0.80 -8.13
CA GLN A 91 -7.10 0.57 -8.22
C GLN A 91 -8.56 0.55 -8.74
N THR A 92 -9.44 1.35 -8.14
CA THR A 92 -10.81 1.55 -8.61
C THR A 92 -10.85 2.61 -9.70
N ARG A 93 -11.55 2.33 -10.81
CA ARG A 93 -11.82 3.28 -11.91
C ARG A 93 -13.20 3.93 -11.69
N ILE A 94 -13.36 5.19 -12.08
CA ILE A 94 -14.68 5.85 -12.08
C ILE A 94 -15.35 5.51 -13.42
N GLY A 95 -16.49 4.84 -13.37
CA GLY A 95 -17.30 4.51 -14.54
C GLY A 95 -17.99 5.74 -15.13
N LEU A 96 -18.48 5.60 -16.36
CA LEU A 96 -19.24 6.66 -17.05
C LEU A 96 -20.55 7.05 -16.33
N ASP A 97 -21.02 6.17 -15.45
CA ASP A 97 -22.14 6.35 -14.53
C ASP A 97 -21.75 7.05 -13.21
N GLY A 98 -20.49 7.45 -13.06
CA GLY A 98 -19.96 8.09 -11.85
C GLY A 98 -19.72 7.12 -10.69
N ARG A 99 -19.88 5.80 -10.89
CA ARG A 99 -19.67 4.79 -9.85
C ARG A 99 -18.23 4.29 -9.86
N LEU A 100 -17.71 3.94 -8.68
CA LEU A 100 -16.40 3.28 -8.57
C LEU A 100 -16.53 1.82 -9.00
N GLN A 101 -15.90 1.47 -10.13
CA GLN A 101 -15.81 0.11 -10.64
C GLN A 101 -14.42 -0.45 -10.34
N ARG A 102 -14.33 -1.74 -10.04
CA ARG A 102 -13.03 -2.41 -9.87
C ARG A 102 -12.39 -2.60 -11.26
N ALA A 103 -11.07 -2.42 -11.34
CA ALA A 103 -10.33 -2.75 -12.55
C ALA A 103 -10.32 -4.29 -12.72
N ASP A 104 -10.65 -4.78 -13.91
CA ASP A 104 -10.63 -6.21 -14.20
C ASP A 104 -9.22 -6.79 -13.98
N PRO A 105 -9.10 -8.02 -13.47
CA PRO A 105 -7.84 -8.72 -13.50
C PRO A 105 -7.48 -8.98 -14.96
N GLY A 106 -6.61 -8.16 -15.54
CA GLY A 106 -6.08 -8.35 -16.88
C GLY A 106 -5.63 -9.80 -17.07
N ALA A 107 -6.19 -10.46 -18.07
CA ALA A 107 -5.84 -11.82 -18.44
C ALA A 107 -4.36 -11.88 -18.83
N GLY A 108 -3.62 -12.80 -18.21
CA GLY A 108 -2.29 -13.18 -18.67
C GLY A 108 -1.14 -12.55 -17.90
N CYS A 109 -0.77 -13.15 -16.77
CA CYS A 109 0.63 -13.33 -16.40
C CYS A 109 0.71 -14.43 -15.34
N ALA A 110 1.56 -15.43 -15.56
CA ALA A 110 1.76 -16.58 -14.69
C ALA A 110 1.92 -16.12 -13.22
N ALA A 111 1.05 -16.64 -12.36
CA ALA A 111 0.92 -16.21 -10.98
C ALA A 111 2.22 -16.50 -10.21
N ALA A 112 2.98 -15.45 -9.89
CA ALA A 112 3.95 -15.50 -8.81
C ALA A 112 3.26 -16.09 -7.56
N PRO A 113 3.96 -16.91 -6.74
CA PRO A 113 3.36 -17.55 -5.57
C PRO A 113 2.77 -16.45 -4.67
N SER A 114 1.44 -16.41 -4.62
CA SER A 114 0.69 -15.23 -4.19
C SER A 114 0.76 -15.04 -2.68
N ALA A 115 1.86 -14.46 -2.17
CA ALA A 115 2.08 -14.11 -0.76
C ALA A 115 0.80 -13.63 -0.07
N CYS A 116 0.59 -14.03 1.20
CA CYS A 116 -0.66 -13.76 1.91
C CYS A 116 -0.85 -12.25 1.96
N CYS A 117 -1.99 -11.75 1.50
CA CYS A 117 -2.22 -10.30 1.44
C CYS A 117 -2.21 -9.61 2.81
N VAL A 118 -2.27 -10.39 3.90
CA VAL A 118 -2.21 -9.92 5.28
C VAL A 118 -0.81 -10.12 5.87
N CYS A 119 -0.34 -11.37 5.98
CA CYS A 119 0.90 -11.69 6.69
C CYS A 119 2.12 -11.89 5.78
N GLN A 120 1.96 -11.74 4.47
CA GLN A 120 3.00 -11.83 3.43
C GLN A 120 3.74 -13.17 3.34
N ARG A 121 3.37 -14.18 4.15
CA ARG A 121 3.96 -15.52 4.09
C ARG A 121 3.65 -16.19 2.75
N VAL A 122 4.62 -16.96 2.26
CA VAL A 122 4.55 -17.63 0.94
C VAL A 122 4.07 -19.10 1.05
N SER A 123 3.83 -19.60 2.26
CA SER A 123 3.48 -20.99 2.52
C SER A 123 1.97 -21.21 2.74
N GLY A 124 1.51 -22.41 2.36
CA GLY A 124 0.16 -22.92 2.65
C GLY A 124 -0.89 -22.65 1.56
N SER A 125 -2.03 -23.35 1.68
CA SER A 125 -3.20 -23.12 0.83
C SER A 125 -3.81 -21.75 1.10
N ARG A 126 -4.26 -21.06 0.05
CA ARG A 126 -4.83 -19.71 0.13
C ARG A 126 -6.21 -19.70 -0.47
N LYS A 127 -7.07 -18.83 0.03
CA LYS A 127 -8.40 -18.58 -0.56
C LYS A 127 -8.53 -17.08 -0.86
N ALA A 128 -9.34 -16.75 -1.86
CA ALA A 128 -9.65 -15.37 -2.18
C ALA A 128 -10.61 -14.79 -1.13
N CYS A 129 -10.39 -13.54 -0.75
CA CYS A 129 -11.30 -12.76 0.08
C CYS A 129 -12.51 -12.31 -0.77
N SER A 130 -13.74 -12.49 -0.30
CA SER A 130 -14.95 -12.05 -1.02
C SER A 130 -15.09 -10.53 -1.17
N GLN A 131 -14.38 -9.74 -0.34
CA GLN A 131 -14.48 -8.28 -0.36
C GLN A 131 -13.42 -7.59 -1.23
N CYS A 132 -12.18 -8.10 -1.21
CA CYS A 132 -11.05 -7.48 -1.92
C CYS A 132 -10.37 -8.39 -2.94
N GLU A 133 -10.85 -9.64 -3.09
CA GLU A 133 -10.37 -10.67 -4.04
C GLU A 133 -8.90 -11.07 -3.87
N ARG A 134 -8.18 -10.46 -2.92
CA ARG A 134 -6.80 -10.80 -2.58
C ARG A 134 -6.75 -12.14 -1.84
N HIS A 135 -5.69 -12.90 -2.08
CA HIS A 135 -5.50 -14.23 -1.49
C HIS A 135 -4.89 -14.13 -0.08
N ALA A 136 -5.54 -14.78 0.89
CA ALA A 136 -5.06 -14.87 2.27
C ALA A 136 -4.85 -16.34 2.69
N CYS A 137 -3.91 -16.58 3.60
CA CYS A 137 -3.70 -17.90 4.18
C CYS A 137 -4.83 -18.23 5.17
N ALA A 138 -4.97 -19.51 5.54
CA ALA A 138 -6.02 -19.97 6.44
C ALA A 138 -6.07 -19.22 7.79
N ALA A 139 -4.91 -18.82 8.34
CA ALA A 139 -4.84 -18.05 9.58
C ALA A 139 -5.30 -16.59 9.44
N CYS A 140 -5.28 -16.04 8.22
CA CYS A 140 -5.64 -14.66 7.95
C CYS A 140 -7.02 -14.52 7.31
N ILE A 141 -7.74 -15.64 7.10
CA ILE A 141 -9.12 -15.65 6.63
C ILE A 141 -10.03 -15.88 7.81
N GLN A 142 -11.08 -15.08 7.87
CA GLN A 142 -12.16 -15.18 8.84
C GLN A 142 -13.49 -15.34 8.11
N GLN A 143 -14.49 -15.84 8.82
CA GLN A 143 -15.84 -16.00 8.31
C GLN A 143 -16.75 -14.92 8.91
N CYS A 144 -17.51 -14.23 8.07
CA CYS A 144 -18.50 -13.26 8.53
C CYS A 144 -19.64 -13.97 9.25
N ASN A 145 -20.05 -13.47 10.42
CA ASN A 145 -21.16 -14.02 11.20
C ASN A 145 -22.54 -13.74 10.61
N ILE A 146 -22.65 -12.80 9.66
CA ILE A 146 -23.92 -12.42 9.04
C ILE A 146 -24.09 -13.10 7.68
N CYS A 147 -23.19 -12.83 6.73
CA CYS A 147 -23.31 -13.38 5.37
C CYS A 147 -22.56 -14.70 5.15
N SER A 148 -21.86 -15.23 6.16
CA SER A 148 -21.07 -16.48 6.10
C SER A 148 -19.92 -16.49 5.06
N GLU A 149 -19.67 -15.37 4.39
CA GLU A 149 -18.60 -15.20 3.42
C GLU A 149 -17.21 -15.16 4.06
N ARG A 150 -16.21 -15.61 3.31
CA ARG A 150 -14.80 -15.64 3.75
C ARG A 150 -14.09 -14.34 3.38
N CYS A 151 -13.65 -13.62 4.40
CA CYS A 151 -12.97 -12.34 4.26
C CYS A 151 -11.58 -12.41 4.88
N CYS A 152 -10.61 -11.67 4.33
CA CYS A 152 -9.33 -11.52 5.02
C CYS A 152 -9.50 -10.64 6.27
N SER A 153 -8.59 -10.76 7.24
CA SER A 153 -8.66 -10.01 8.50
C SER A 153 -8.64 -8.48 8.34
N VAL A 154 -8.23 -7.97 7.17
CA VAL A 154 -8.27 -6.53 6.82
C VAL A 154 -9.67 -6.09 6.37
N CYS A 155 -10.46 -7.00 5.80
CA CYS A 155 -11.82 -6.76 5.33
C CYS A 155 -12.89 -7.19 6.35
N THR A 156 -12.48 -7.41 7.60
CA THR A 156 -13.38 -7.77 8.70
C THR A 156 -13.18 -6.85 9.89
N VAL A 157 -14.24 -6.65 10.64
CA VAL A 157 -14.26 -5.94 11.92
C VAL A 157 -14.78 -6.91 12.98
N THR A 158 -14.17 -6.93 14.15
CA THR A 158 -14.69 -7.67 15.31
C THR A 158 -15.61 -6.73 16.09
N ASP A 159 -16.88 -7.11 16.19
CA ASP A 159 -17.87 -6.47 17.04
C ASP A 159 -17.85 -7.12 18.43
N TYR A 160 -17.73 -6.27 19.45
CA TYR A 160 -17.67 -6.62 20.87
C TYR A 160 -18.92 -6.17 21.63
N SER A 161 -19.99 -5.77 20.93
CA SER A 161 -21.20 -5.23 21.56
C SER A 161 -22.02 -6.29 22.31
N GLU A 162 -21.89 -7.56 21.93
CA GLU A 162 -22.57 -8.69 22.57
C GLU A 162 -21.65 -9.45 23.54
N ARG A 163 -22.19 -10.45 24.25
CA ARG A 163 -21.41 -11.33 25.14
C ARG A 163 -20.28 -12.10 24.44
N TYR A 164 -20.36 -12.25 23.12
CA TYR A 164 -19.38 -12.99 22.32
C TYR A 164 -18.83 -12.10 21.21
N GLU A 165 -17.57 -12.32 20.85
CA GLU A 165 -16.92 -11.63 19.73
C GLU A 165 -17.55 -12.08 18.41
N ARG A 166 -18.06 -11.12 17.61
CA ARG A 166 -18.63 -11.39 16.30
C ARG A 166 -17.74 -10.80 15.22
N VAL A 167 -17.28 -11.63 14.30
CA VAL A 167 -16.54 -11.17 13.12
C VAL A 167 -17.53 -10.79 12.03
N LEU A 168 -17.50 -9.54 11.59
CA LEU A 168 -18.33 -8.98 10.53
C LEU A 168 -17.46 -8.57 9.35
N CYS A 169 -17.91 -8.80 8.11
CA CYS A 169 -17.24 -8.22 6.95
C CYS A 169 -17.61 -6.74 6.81
N CYS A 170 -16.77 -5.95 6.12
CA CYS A 170 -16.99 -4.51 5.96
C CYS A 170 -18.37 -4.13 5.37
N GLY A 171 -19.00 -5.02 4.58
CA GLY A 171 -20.33 -4.78 4.03
C GLY A 171 -21.49 -5.17 4.97
N CYS A 172 -21.24 -5.96 6.01
CA CYS A 172 -22.25 -6.30 7.02
C CYS A 172 -22.09 -5.48 8.31
N SER A 173 -20.97 -4.79 8.49
CA SER A 173 -20.76 -3.83 9.58
C SER A 173 -21.29 -2.42 9.27
N SER A 174 -21.70 -2.18 8.02
CA SER A 174 -22.18 -0.89 7.50
C SER A 174 -23.70 -0.75 7.61
#